data_AF-A0A813LZZ1-F1
#
_entry.id   AF-A0A813LZZ1-F1
#
_cell.length_a   1.000
_cell.length_b   1.000
_cell.length_c   1.000
_cell.angle_alpha   90.00
_cell.angle_beta   90.00
_cell.angle_gamma   90.00
#
_symmetry.space_group_name_H-M   'P 1'
#
loop_
_entity.id
_entity.type
_entity.pdbx_description
1 polymer ?
#
loop_
_entity_poly.entity_id
_entity_poly.type
_entity_poly.pdbx_seq_one_letter_code
_entity_poly.pdbx_strand_id
1 'polypeptide(L)'
;MGLTNVGFSLHSVCQLLVAHILVALILGGFQLVGAGRNRSEDFLLTCLQPSTQLRYQDALQNLNNALESMGVVLAKLPEEEQDWLLAEWVLDGFENARSRGGYGLALSALSKINPRAKHKVEWPIFDVWGKKAPPVQAPAAPPELSAAMIVAALLLQRPELIVVMMSSAGLLRVREALSLRYQDVVVGINSITLCLGSTKGGLEQKVVLASPSTVKWVLCFKLSFQGREVIATDCLLSAMAPCYAGSRNRFNCSDRWTPLSTHSFRRSGASEFLRMGMPLADILSYGRWLSERAARDYIRKGDVAIIRARLLLAPELQVTLDKWCALAQVAWKVVPGLKAALVDVPIHRLTEQVSQQFQILVSNL
;
A
#
# COMPACT_ATOMS: atom_id res chain seq x y z
N MET A 1 -3.94 -44.76 -23.57
CA MET A 1 -2.49 -44.66 -23.28
C MET A 1 -2.17 -43.19 -23.08
N GLY A 2 -1.71 -42.65 -21.97
CA GLY A 2 -1.57 -43.09 -20.58
C GLY A 2 -1.46 -41.79 -19.75
N LEU A 3 -2.31 -41.63 -18.74
CA LEU A 3 -2.28 -40.49 -17.83
C LEU A 3 -1.22 -40.76 -16.76
N THR A 4 -0.08 -40.08 -16.83
CA THR A 4 0.97 -40.16 -15.81
C THR A 4 0.54 -39.34 -14.59
N ASN A 5 0.18 -40.06 -13.55
CA ASN A 5 -0.18 -39.54 -12.24
C ASN A 5 1.09 -39.00 -11.55
N VAL A 6 1.28 -37.69 -11.53
CA VAL A 6 2.41 -37.05 -10.83
C VAL A 6 2.05 -36.98 -9.34
N GLY A 7 2.25 -38.09 -8.65
CA GLY A 7 2.06 -38.18 -7.21
C GLY A 7 3.12 -37.35 -6.49
N PHE A 8 2.75 -36.14 -6.04
CA PHE A 8 3.53 -35.43 -5.04
C PHE A 8 3.44 -36.21 -3.72
N SER A 9 4.51 -36.93 -3.41
CA SER A 9 4.67 -37.61 -2.13
C SER A 9 4.59 -36.57 -1.00
N LEU A 10 3.72 -36.82 -0.02
CA LEU A 10 3.65 -36.04 1.24
C LEU A 10 5.03 -35.90 1.91
N HIS A 11 5.96 -36.80 1.60
CA HIS A 11 7.32 -36.77 2.09
C HIS A 11 8.13 -35.57 1.55
N SER A 12 7.95 -35.18 0.28
CA SER A 12 8.63 -33.99 -0.28
C SER A 12 8.11 -32.69 0.32
N VAL A 13 6.81 -32.62 0.65
CA VAL A 13 6.23 -31.44 1.30
C VAL A 13 6.75 -31.31 2.74
N CYS A 14 6.86 -32.42 3.47
CA CYS A 14 7.46 -32.41 4.82
C CYS A 14 8.94 -32.01 4.80
N GLN A 15 9.73 -32.47 3.83
CA GLN A 15 11.14 -32.09 3.73
C GLN A 15 11.33 -30.60 3.43
N LEU A 16 10.48 -30.02 2.57
CA LEU A 16 10.49 -28.57 2.30
C LEU A 16 10.08 -27.74 3.52
N LEU A 17 9.08 -28.21 4.28
CA LEU A 17 8.63 -27.54 5.50
C LEU A 17 9.68 -27.58 6.61
N VAL A 18 10.32 -28.75 6.80
CA VAL A 18 11.42 -28.93 7.76
C VAL A 18 12.63 -28.10 7.36
N ALA A 19 12.98 -28.03 6.07
CA ALA A 19 14.04 -27.16 5.58
C ALA A 19 13.72 -25.67 5.80
N HIS A 20 12.47 -25.24 5.62
CA HIS A 20 12.08 -23.85 5.91
C HIS A 20 12.08 -23.54 7.40
N ILE A 21 11.68 -24.48 8.25
CA ILE A 21 11.74 -24.33 9.72
C ILE A 21 13.19 -24.32 10.19
N LEU A 22 14.06 -25.17 9.65
CA LEU A 22 15.49 -25.17 9.96
C LEU A 22 16.17 -23.90 9.46
N VAL A 23 15.85 -23.41 8.26
CA VAL A 23 16.37 -22.12 7.77
C VAL A 23 15.82 -20.96 8.61
N ALA A 24 14.57 -21.00 9.05
CA ALA A 24 14.01 -20.00 9.95
C ALA A 24 14.59 -20.06 11.37
N LEU A 25 15.01 -21.23 11.85
CA LEU A 25 15.68 -21.40 13.15
C LEU A 25 17.18 -21.04 13.07
N ILE A 26 17.84 -21.37 11.96
CA ILE A 26 19.25 -21.04 11.71
C ILE A 26 19.39 -19.54 11.43
N LEU A 27 18.48 -18.95 10.65
CA LEU A 27 18.41 -17.49 10.46
C LEU A 27 17.77 -16.78 11.66
N GLY A 28 17.00 -17.48 12.51
CA GLY A 28 16.51 -16.96 13.78
C GLY A 28 17.60 -16.79 14.83
N GLY A 29 18.77 -17.37 14.60
CA GLY A 29 20.01 -17.12 15.33
C GLY A 29 20.81 -15.95 14.76
N PHE A 30 20.19 -14.80 14.53
CA PHE A 30 20.92 -13.56 14.29
C PHE A 30 21.65 -13.15 15.58
N GLN A 31 22.86 -13.66 15.77
CA GLN A 31 23.86 -12.98 16.60
C GLN A 31 24.19 -11.66 15.90
N LEU A 32 23.53 -10.59 16.34
CA LEU A 32 23.90 -9.22 15.99
C LEU A 32 25.28 -8.92 16.59
N VAL A 33 26.26 -8.83 15.71
CA VAL A 33 27.61 -8.36 16.03
C VAL A 33 27.53 -6.84 16.17
N GLY A 34 27.90 -6.35 17.35
CA GLY A 34 27.87 -4.94 17.75
C GLY A 34 27.09 -4.73 19.04
N ALA A 35 27.71 -5.09 20.19
CA ALA A 35 27.16 -5.00 21.55
C ALA A 35 25.77 -5.65 21.73
N GLY A 36 25.75 -6.92 22.14
CA GLY A 36 24.52 -7.69 22.35
C GLY A 36 23.48 -6.89 23.13
N ARG A 37 22.31 -6.70 22.51
CA ARG A 37 21.15 -6.06 23.14
C ARG A 37 20.85 -6.77 24.45
N ASN A 38 20.56 -6.00 25.48
CA ASN A 38 20.17 -6.61 26.75
C ASN A 38 18.77 -7.21 26.63
N ARG A 39 18.46 -8.19 27.48
CA ARG A 39 17.17 -8.90 27.48
C ARG A 39 15.97 -7.95 27.60
N SER A 40 16.12 -6.83 28.33
CA SER A 40 15.06 -5.83 28.47
C SER A 40 14.78 -5.08 27.17
N GLU A 41 15.80 -4.72 26.39
CA GLU A 41 15.64 -4.04 25.10
C GLU A 41 14.90 -4.93 24.10
N ASP A 42 15.27 -6.21 24.03
CA ASP A 42 14.57 -7.18 23.19
C ASP A 42 13.11 -7.34 23.64
N PHE A 43 12.87 -7.43 24.95
CA PHE A 43 11.51 -7.46 25.49
C PHE A 43 10.70 -6.21 25.12
N LEU A 44 11.28 -5.01 25.21
CA LEU A 44 10.60 -3.76 24.84
C LEU A 44 10.21 -3.72 23.34
N LEU A 45 11.00 -4.36 22.48
CA LEU A 45 10.69 -4.49 21.06
C LEU A 45 9.57 -5.51 20.79
N THR A 46 9.40 -6.54 21.63
CA THR A 46 8.29 -7.50 21.49
C THR A 46 6.91 -6.88 21.70
N CYS A 47 6.83 -5.72 22.35
CA CYS A 47 5.59 -4.94 22.46
C CYS A 47 5.14 -4.31 21.13
N LEU A 48 5.94 -4.38 20.08
CA LEU A 48 5.65 -3.85 18.75
C LEU A 48 5.05 -4.95 17.84
N GLN A 49 4.33 -4.52 16.80
CA GLN A 49 3.92 -5.43 15.75
C GLN A 49 5.17 -6.03 15.04
N PRO A 50 5.16 -7.31 14.63
CA PRO A 50 6.33 -7.96 14.05
C PRO A 50 6.94 -7.19 12.86
N SER A 51 6.10 -6.61 11.99
CA SER A 51 6.59 -5.79 10.87
C SER A 51 7.29 -4.50 11.31
N THR A 52 6.90 -3.94 12.46
CA THR A 52 7.54 -2.74 13.03
C THR A 52 8.85 -3.13 13.73
N GLN A 53 8.85 -4.27 14.43
CA GLN A 53 10.05 -4.82 15.05
C GLN A 53 11.16 -5.04 14.01
N LEU A 54 10.86 -5.70 12.88
CA LEU A 54 11.81 -5.89 11.78
C LEU A 54 12.34 -4.55 11.26
N ARG A 55 11.46 -3.59 10.98
CA ARG A 55 11.88 -2.26 10.50
C ARG A 55 12.75 -1.50 11.50
N TYR A 56 12.51 -1.68 12.80
CA TYR A 56 13.33 -1.08 13.85
C TYR A 56 14.69 -1.76 13.91
N GLN A 57 14.74 -3.09 13.81
CA GLN A 57 15.99 -3.86 13.75
C GLN A 57 16.83 -3.46 12.54
N ASP A 58 16.23 -3.39 11.35
CA ASP A 58 16.92 -2.95 10.12
C ASP A 58 17.46 -1.51 10.27
N ALA A 59 16.67 -0.61 10.86
CA ALA A 59 17.08 0.78 11.06
C ALA A 59 18.23 0.89 12.08
N LEU A 60 18.19 0.12 13.17
CA LEU A 60 19.28 0.05 14.15
C LEU A 60 20.54 -0.58 13.55
N GLN A 61 20.42 -1.60 12.71
CA GLN A 61 21.57 -2.18 12.01
C GLN A 61 22.22 -1.15 11.08
N ASN A 62 21.43 -0.38 10.34
CA ASN A 62 21.95 0.69 9.49
C ASN A 62 22.69 1.77 10.29
N LEU A 63 22.17 2.12 11.47
CA LEU A 63 22.86 3.02 12.39
C LEU A 63 24.17 2.41 12.91
N ASN A 64 24.16 1.15 13.34
CA ASN A 64 25.36 0.45 13.82
C ASN A 64 26.46 0.40 12.75
N ASN A 65 26.10 0.11 11.50
CA ASN A 65 27.04 0.14 10.38
C ASN A 65 27.65 1.53 10.18
N ALA A 66 26.85 2.59 10.35
CA ALA A 66 27.35 3.97 10.26
C ALA A 66 28.31 4.29 11.41
N LEU A 67 27.96 3.93 12.65
CA LEU A 67 28.80 4.12 13.83
C LEU A 67 30.12 3.33 13.74
N GLU A 68 30.06 2.10 13.23
CA GLU A 68 31.24 1.27 12.96
C GLU A 68 32.15 1.92 11.92
N SER A 69 31.59 2.50 10.85
CA SER A 69 32.37 3.23 9.86
C SER A 69 33.05 4.49 10.43
N MET A 70 32.50 5.07 11.50
CA MET A 70 33.09 6.18 12.23
C MET A 70 34.09 5.73 13.32
N GLY A 71 34.20 4.42 13.57
CA GLY A 71 35.03 3.87 14.65
C GLY A 71 34.51 4.18 16.05
N VAL A 72 33.20 4.46 16.19
CA VAL A 72 32.59 4.92 17.45
C VAL A 72 31.67 3.84 18.03
N VAL A 73 31.74 3.65 19.35
CA VAL A 73 30.79 2.79 20.08
C VAL A 73 29.85 3.67 20.89
N LEU A 74 28.61 3.85 20.40
CA LEU A 74 27.63 4.79 20.97
C LEU A 74 27.44 4.62 22.49
N ALA A 75 27.33 3.38 22.97
CA ALA A 75 27.13 3.07 24.38
C ALA A 75 28.28 3.50 25.32
N LYS A 76 29.47 3.80 24.78
CA LYS A 76 30.62 4.27 25.56
C LYS A 76 30.67 5.80 25.70
N LEU A 77 29.89 6.52 24.91
CA LEU A 77 29.85 7.98 24.92
C LEU A 77 28.92 8.47 26.04
N PRO A 78 29.18 9.66 26.63
CA PRO A 78 28.21 10.32 27.49
C PRO A 78 26.94 10.69 26.70
N GLU A 79 25.80 10.78 27.40
CA GLU A 79 24.48 10.97 26.79
C GLU A 79 24.41 12.21 25.88
N GLU A 80 25.07 13.30 26.27
CA GLU A 80 25.16 14.53 25.47
C GLU A 80 25.93 14.32 24.15
N GLU A 81 27.06 13.60 24.19
CA GLU A 81 27.81 13.27 22.98
C GLU A 81 27.05 12.28 22.08
N GLN A 82 26.28 11.36 22.66
CA GLN A 82 25.40 10.48 21.89
C GLN A 82 24.35 11.29 21.12
N ASP A 83 23.71 12.26 21.78
CA ASP A 83 22.70 13.13 21.17
C ASP A 83 23.28 13.95 20.02
N TRP A 84 24.43 14.63 20.22
CA TRP A 84 25.12 15.36 19.16
C TRP A 84 25.57 14.47 18.01
N LEU A 85 26.12 13.28 18.29
CA LEU A 85 26.52 12.33 17.25
C LEU A 85 25.33 11.87 16.40
N LEU A 86 24.19 11.58 17.03
CA LEU A 86 22.95 11.23 16.32
C LEU A 86 22.43 12.42 15.50
N ALA A 87 22.56 13.63 16.03
CA ALA A 87 22.16 14.86 15.35
C ALA A 87 23.00 15.10 14.08
N GLU A 88 24.32 14.96 14.17
CA GLU A 88 25.24 15.01 13.02
C GLU A 88 24.96 13.89 12.02
N TRP A 89 24.73 12.65 12.48
CA TRP A 89 24.38 11.54 11.60
C TRP A 89 23.08 11.79 10.81
N VAL A 90 22.08 12.41 11.44
CA VAL A 90 20.84 12.83 10.78
C VAL A 90 21.09 13.95 9.77
N LEU A 91 21.97 14.90 10.10
CA LEU A 91 22.36 16.00 9.23
C LEU A 91 23.11 15.48 7.99
N ASP A 92 24.07 14.58 8.17
CA ASP A 92 24.76 13.87 7.08
C ASP A 92 23.76 13.17 6.16
N GLY A 93 22.75 12.52 6.74
CA GLY A 93 21.67 11.90 5.99
C GLY A 93 20.90 12.88 5.09
N PHE A 94 20.66 14.10 5.59
CA PHE A 94 20.03 15.17 4.84
C PHE A 94 20.94 15.70 3.72
N GLU A 95 22.20 15.98 4.02
CA GLU A 95 23.18 16.52 3.07
C GLU A 95 23.48 15.55 1.93
N ASN A 96 23.49 14.25 2.23
CA ASN A 96 23.67 13.17 1.25
C ASN A 96 22.36 12.75 0.54
N ALA A 97 21.30 13.55 0.63
CA ALA A 97 19.99 13.31 0.00
C ALA A 97 19.40 11.92 0.28
N ARG A 98 19.63 11.36 1.47
CA ARG A 98 19.08 10.05 1.86
C ARG A 98 17.59 10.15 2.19
N SER A 99 16.92 9.00 2.29
CA SER A 99 15.52 8.98 2.72
C SER A 99 15.39 9.23 4.22
N ARG A 100 14.66 10.28 4.59
CA ARG A 100 14.33 10.64 5.99
C ARG A 100 13.71 9.48 6.78
N GLY A 101 12.99 8.58 6.12
CA GLY A 101 12.23 7.51 6.78
C GLY A 101 13.10 6.54 7.58
N GLY A 102 14.32 6.23 7.12
CA GLY A 102 15.24 5.32 7.81
C GLY A 102 15.75 5.90 9.13
N TYR A 103 16.19 7.15 9.09
CA TYR A 103 16.67 7.90 10.27
C TYR A 103 15.58 8.03 11.34
N GLY A 104 14.36 8.42 10.95
CA GLY A 104 13.25 8.52 11.90
C GLY A 104 12.89 7.18 12.56
N LEU A 105 13.00 6.06 11.82
CA LEU A 105 12.83 4.72 12.39
C LEU A 105 13.94 4.38 13.39
N ALA A 106 15.20 4.69 13.06
CA ALA A 106 16.33 4.45 13.95
C ALA A 106 16.22 5.25 15.25
N LEU A 107 15.93 6.56 15.18
CA LEU A 107 15.72 7.42 16.35
C LEU A 107 14.54 6.95 17.22
N SER A 108 13.44 6.55 16.58
CA SER A 108 12.29 5.97 17.29
C SER A 108 12.64 4.64 17.97
N ALA A 109 13.43 3.81 17.29
CA ALA A 109 13.88 2.52 17.82
C ALA A 109 14.81 2.73 19.01
N LEU A 110 15.78 3.65 18.91
CA LEU A 110 16.67 4.07 20.01
C LEU A 110 15.88 4.55 21.23
N SER A 111 14.94 5.47 21.02
CA SER A 111 14.08 5.97 22.10
C SER A 111 13.23 4.86 22.74
N LYS A 112 12.87 3.83 21.98
CA LYS A 112 12.10 2.68 22.46
C LYS A 112 12.94 1.72 23.31
N ILE A 113 14.18 1.46 22.90
CA ILE A 113 15.10 0.56 23.62
C ILE A 113 15.73 1.24 24.83
N ASN A 114 15.96 2.55 24.77
CA ASN A 114 16.50 3.37 25.86
C ASN A 114 15.54 4.50 26.24
N PRO A 115 14.42 4.20 26.94
CA PRO A 115 13.40 5.20 27.27
C PRO A 115 13.86 6.26 28.29
N ARG A 116 15.03 6.07 28.92
CA ARG A 116 15.58 7.04 29.88
C ARG A 116 16.49 8.07 29.22
N ALA A 117 17.07 7.76 28.06
CA ALA A 117 17.85 8.72 27.30
C ALA A 117 16.95 9.85 26.79
N LYS A 118 17.39 11.08 27.00
CA LYS A 118 16.75 12.31 26.56
C LYS A 118 17.61 12.95 25.49
N HIS A 119 17.50 12.41 24.30
CA HIS A 119 18.05 13.05 23.13
C HIS A 119 17.18 14.26 22.76
N LYS A 120 17.77 15.45 22.87
CA LYS A 120 17.12 16.75 22.75
C LYS A 120 17.48 17.47 21.46
N VAL A 121 18.63 17.16 20.85
CA VAL A 121 19.18 17.91 19.72
C VAL A 121 18.81 17.22 18.40
N GLU A 122 18.86 15.91 18.34
CA GLU A 122 18.66 15.14 17.11
C GLU A 122 17.21 15.23 16.58
N TRP A 123 16.19 15.26 17.45
CA TRP A 123 14.79 15.43 17.04
C TRP A 123 14.50 16.81 16.41
N PRO A 124 14.92 17.95 17.00
CA PRO A 124 14.83 19.25 16.33
C PRO A 124 15.49 19.28 14.95
N ILE A 125 16.68 18.69 14.79
CA ILE A 125 17.34 18.61 13.47
C ILE A 125 16.48 17.76 12.51
N PHE A 126 16.00 16.60 12.96
CA PHE A 126 15.12 15.74 12.18
C PHE A 126 13.80 16.42 11.76
N ASP A 127 13.28 17.32 12.59
CA ASP A 127 12.09 18.13 12.30
C ASP A 127 12.39 19.26 11.30
N VAL A 128 13.55 19.92 11.41
CA VAL A 128 14.03 20.90 10.43
C VAL A 128 14.21 20.24 9.06
N TRP A 129 14.77 19.03 9.01
CA TRP A 129 14.82 18.24 7.78
C TRP A 129 13.42 18.05 7.19
N GLY A 130 12.43 17.69 8.01
CA GLY A 130 11.04 17.55 7.57
C GLY A 130 10.41 18.82 6.97
N LYS A 131 10.86 20.01 7.39
CA LYS A 131 10.41 21.30 6.86
C LYS A 131 11.13 21.68 5.57
N LYS A 132 12.42 21.37 5.46
CA LYS A 132 13.25 21.67 4.28
C LYS A 132 13.04 20.69 3.13
N ALA A 133 12.80 19.42 3.43
CA ALA A 133 12.57 18.40 2.41
C ALA A 133 11.11 18.43 1.92
N PRO A 134 10.88 18.26 0.59
CA PRO A 134 9.54 18.10 0.08
C PRO A 134 8.92 16.82 0.69
N PRO A 135 7.67 16.88 1.16
CA PRO A 135 7.04 15.74 1.78
C PRO A 135 6.79 14.65 0.73
N VAL A 136 7.42 13.48 0.92
CA VAL A 136 7.15 12.29 0.11
C VAL A 136 5.78 11.76 0.51
N GLN A 137 4.78 11.99 -0.34
CA GLN A 137 3.43 11.51 -0.13
C GLN A 137 2.92 10.85 -1.41
N ALA A 138 2.10 9.82 -1.23
CA ALA A 138 1.39 9.21 -2.34
C ALA A 138 0.53 10.28 -3.05
N PRO A 139 0.65 10.46 -4.37
CA PRO A 139 -0.21 11.36 -5.11
C PRO A 139 -1.64 10.84 -5.05
N ALA A 140 -2.64 11.73 -5.06
CA ALA A 140 -4.02 11.27 -5.21
C ALA A 140 -4.27 10.85 -6.66
N ALA A 141 -4.85 9.66 -6.85
CA ALA A 141 -5.27 9.22 -8.18
C ALA A 141 -6.53 10.01 -8.60
N PRO A 142 -6.67 10.41 -9.87
CA PRO A 142 -7.96 10.84 -10.39
C PRO A 142 -9.02 9.73 -10.22
N PRO A 143 -10.28 10.05 -9.85
CA PRO A 143 -11.35 9.06 -9.74
C PRO A 143 -11.56 8.27 -11.04
N GLU A 144 -11.41 8.91 -12.19
CA GLU A 144 -11.56 8.33 -13.52
C GLU A 144 -10.53 7.23 -13.76
N LEU A 145 -9.29 7.46 -13.33
CA LEU A 145 -8.23 6.46 -13.38
C LEU A 145 -8.56 5.26 -12.49
N SER A 146 -9.13 5.50 -11.31
CA SER A 146 -9.55 4.41 -10.41
C SER A 146 -10.62 3.53 -11.05
N ALA A 147 -11.63 4.15 -11.69
CA ALA A 147 -12.66 3.45 -12.44
C ALA A 147 -12.07 2.65 -13.61
N ALA A 148 -11.21 3.28 -14.42
CA ALA A 148 -10.54 2.60 -15.54
C ALA A 148 -9.71 1.40 -15.08
N MET A 149 -8.99 1.53 -13.97
CA MET A 149 -8.22 0.43 -13.38
C MET A 149 -9.08 -0.74 -12.93
N ILE A 150 -10.26 -0.48 -12.34
CA ILE A 150 -11.19 -1.54 -11.92
C ILE A 150 -11.72 -2.29 -13.14
N VAL A 151 -12.07 -1.58 -14.21
CA VAL A 151 -12.52 -2.22 -15.45
C VAL A 151 -11.39 -3.01 -16.09
N ALA A 152 -10.20 -2.42 -16.24
CA ALA A 152 -9.02 -3.12 -16.74
C ALA A 152 -8.76 -4.40 -15.96
N ALA A 153 -8.80 -4.35 -14.64
CA ALA A 153 -8.64 -5.51 -13.79
C ALA A 153 -9.65 -6.63 -14.07
N LEU A 154 -10.91 -6.24 -14.24
CA LEU A 154 -12.00 -7.17 -14.49
C LEU A 154 -11.82 -7.88 -15.83
N LEU A 155 -11.38 -7.16 -16.86
CA LEU A 155 -11.05 -7.72 -18.18
C LEU A 155 -9.87 -8.67 -18.13
N LEU A 156 -8.86 -8.35 -17.31
CA LEU A 156 -7.68 -9.19 -17.08
C LEU A 156 -7.99 -10.40 -16.17
N GLN A 157 -9.26 -10.59 -15.79
CA GLN A 157 -9.70 -11.61 -14.84
C GLN A 157 -8.93 -11.57 -13.51
N ARG A 158 -8.54 -10.36 -13.09
CA ARG A 158 -7.92 -10.04 -11.80
C ARG A 158 -8.90 -9.25 -10.93
N PRO A 159 -10.04 -9.83 -10.57
CA PRO A 159 -11.09 -9.11 -9.88
C PRO A 159 -10.65 -8.65 -8.47
N GLU A 160 -9.54 -9.18 -7.94
CA GLU A 160 -8.93 -8.77 -6.67
C GLU A 160 -8.60 -7.26 -6.65
N LEU A 161 -8.42 -6.62 -7.81
CA LEU A 161 -8.22 -5.17 -7.89
C LEU A 161 -9.48 -4.35 -7.53
N ILE A 162 -10.62 -4.99 -7.21
CA ILE A 162 -11.76 -4.32 -6.57
C ILE A 162 -11.36 -3.59 -5.27
N VAL A 163 -10.26 -4.01 -4.65
CA VAL A 163 -9.57 -3.32 -3.54
C VAL A 163 -9.29 -1.86 -3.84
N VAL A 164 -8.99 -1.48 -5.09
CA VAL A 164 -8.81 -0.08 -5.50
C VAL A 164 -10.09 0.71 -5.25
N MET A 165 -11.23 0.17 -5.70
CA MET A 165 -12.54 0.75 -5.48
C MET A 165 -12.85 0.87 -3.99
N MET A 166 -12.66 -0.20 -3.22
CA MET A 166 -12.96 -0.23 -1.79
C MET A 166 -12.03 0.71 -1.00
N SER A 167 -10.77 0.86 -1.42
CA SER A 167 -9.83 1.79 -0.79
C SER A 167 -10.24 3.24 -1.01
N SER A 168 -10.76 3.57 -2.20
CA SER A 168 -11.31 4.91 -2.49
C SER A 168 -12.65 5.13 -1.78
N ALA A 169 -13.64 4.26 -1.98
CA ALA A 169 -14.99 4.44 -1.47
C ALA A 169 -15.11 4.24 0.06
N GLY A 170 -14.29 3.38 0.66
CA GLY A 170 -14.26 3.10 2.11
C GLY A 170 -13.13 3.79 2.87
N LEU A 171 -12.33 4.60 2.16
CA LEU A 171 -11.10 5.20 2.67
C LEU A 171 -10.21 4.17 3.38
N LEU A 172 -10.05 2.96 2.84
CA LEU A 172 -9.30 1.88 3.50
C LEU A 172 -7.79 2.11 3.40
N ARG A 173 -7.04 1.74 4.44
CA ARG A 173 -5.56 1.64 4.35
C ARG A 173 -5.15 0.40 3.56
N VAL A 174 -3.89 0.35 3.11
CA VAL A 174 -3.32 -0.77 2.34
C VAL A 174 -3.65 -2.12 3.00
N ARG A 175 -3.24 -2.26 4.27
CA ARG A 175 -3.41 -3.51 5.02
C ARG A 175 -4.87 -3.84 5.31
N GLU A 176 -5.71 -2.82 5.56
CA GLU A 176 -7.15 -3.01 5.79
C GLU A 176 -7.80 -3.60 4.54
N ALA A 177 -7.48 -3.05 3.38
CA ALA A 177 -8.08 -3.47 2.12
C ALA A 177 -7.53 -4.83 1.64
N LEU A 178 -6.24 -5.11 1.86
CA LEU A 178 -5.61 -6.39 1.52
C LEU A 178 -5.98 -7.53 2.49
N SER A 179 -6.31 -7.23 3.74
CA SER A 179 -6.65 -8.27 4.73
C SER A 179 -8.14 -8.63 4.74
N LEU A 180 -8.95 -7.97 3.90
CA LEU A 180 -10.40 -8.15 3.89
C LEU A 180 -10.79 -9.53 3.33
N ARG A 181 -11.62 -10.27 4.08
CA ARG A 181 -12.14 -11.58 3.71
C ARG A 181 -13.63 -11.51 3.37
N TYR A 182 -14.18 -12.54 2.73
CA TYR A 182 -15.60 -12.58 2.40
C TYR A 182 -16.53 -12.55 3.62
N GLN A 183 -16.10 -13.17 4.72
CA GLN A 183 -16.82 -13.18 6.00
C GLN A 183 -16.88 -11.78 6.65
N ASP A 184 -15.94 -10.91 6.30
CA ASP A 184 -15.85 -9.55 6.82
C ASP A 184 -16.80 -8.60 6.07
N VAL A 185 -17.50 -9.08 5.03
CA VAL A 185 -18.39 -8.29 4.18
C VAL A 185 -19.85 -8.63 4.47
N VAL A 186 -20.49 -7.78 5.25
CA VAL A 186 -21.91 -7.86 5.59
C VAL A 186 -22.74 -7.08 4.57
N VAL A 187 -23.67 -7.76 3.93
CA VAL A 187 -24.57 -7.18 2.92
C VAL A 187 -25.83 -6.66 3.61
N GLY A 188 -26.08 -5.36 3.52
CA GLY A 188 -27.35 -4.73 3.87
C GLY A 188 -28.22 -4.48 2.65
N ILE A 189 -29.39 -3.87 2.85
CA ILE A 189 -30.35 -3.58 1.76
C ILE A 189 -29.76 -2.60 0.73
N ASN A 190 -29.20 -1.48 1.21
CA ASN A 190 -28.64 -0.41 0.38
C ASN A 190 -27.19 -0.08 0.76
N SER A 191 -26.52 -0.99 1.46
CA SER A 191 -25.17 -0.74 1.97
C SER A 191 -24.38 -2.03 2.09
N ILE A 192 -23.06 -1.89 2.05
CA ILE A 192 -22.12 -2.95 2.41
C ILE A 192 -21.35 -2.50 3.64
N THR A 193 -21.36 -3.29 4.70
CA THR A 193 -20.52 -3.05 5.88
C THR A 193 -19.29 -3.94 5.83
N LEU A 194 -18.12 -3.31 5.93
CA LEU A 194 -16.82 -3.97 6.02
C LEU A 194 -16.40 -4.02 7.49
N CYS A 195 -16.21 -5.22 8.03
CA CYS A 195 -15.71 -5.47 9.38
C CYS A 195 -14.18 -5.60 9.34
N LEU A 196 -13.47 -4.59 9.82
CA LEU A 196 -12.01 -4.56 9.83
C LEU A 196 -11.49 -5.14 11.15
N GLY A 197 -11.08 -6.40 11.13
CA GLY A 197 -10.64 -7.11 12.35
C GLY A 197 -9.32 -6.63 12.95
N SER A 198 -8.33 -6.27 12.11
CA SER A 198 -7.04 -5.75 12.57
C SER A 198 -6.71 -4.42 11.90
N THR A 199 -6.81 -3.34 12.67
CA THR A 199 -6.45 -2.00 12.24
C THR A 199 -5.17 -1.53 12.94
N LYS A 200 -4.58 -0.42 12.48
CA LYS A 200 -3.35 0.13 13.09
C LYS A 200 -3.49 0.39 14.61
N GLY A 201 -4.70 0.59 15.11
CA GLY A 201 -4.98 0.81 16.53
C GLY A 201 -5.29 -0.46 17.33
N GLY A 202 -5.30 -1.64 16.70
CA GLY A 202 -5.65 -2.91 17.36
C GLY A 202 -7.14 -3.08 17.71
N LEU A 203 -7.96 -2.06 17.46
CA LEU A 203 -9.41 -2.11 17.67
C LEU A 203 -10.12 -2.49 16.36
N GLU A 204 -11.19 -3.27 16.49
CA GLU A 204 -12.11 -3.56 15.39
C GLU A 204 -12.76 -2.26 14.92
N GLN A 205 -12.81 -2.04 13.62
CA GLN A 205 -13.47 -0.88 13.02
C GLN A 205 -14.45 -1.33 11.94
N LYS A 206 -15.48 -0.52 11.70
CA LYS A 206 -16.50 -0.80 10.68
C LYS A 206 -16.52 0.32 9.65
N VAL A 207 -16.74 -0.04 8.39
CA VAL A 207 -16.84 0.91 7.27
C VAL A 207 -18.10 0.60 6.48
N VAL A 208 -18.97 1.59 6.30
CA VAL A 208 -20.23 1.41 5.59
C VAL A 208 -20.13 2.05 4.21
N LEU A 209 -20.11 1.22 3.18
CA LEU A 209 -20.20 1.67 1.79
C LEU A 209 -21.67 1.87 1.43
N ALA A 210 -22.08 3.12 1.22
CA ALA A 210 -23.47 3.47 0.90
C ALA A 210 -23.68 3.92 -0.57
N SER A 211 -22.60 4.12 -1.34
CA SER A 211 -22.72 4.50 -2.75
C SER A 211 -23.37 3.38 -3.56
N PRO A 212 -24.51 3.61 -4.25
CA PRO A 212 -25.21 2.56 -4.99
C PRO A 212 -24.31 1.85 -6.02
N SER A 213 -23.46 2.61 -6.70
CA SER A 213 -22.49 2.07 -7.65
C SER A 213 -21.49 1.14 -6.98
N THR A 214 -20.91 1.55 -5.85
CA THR A 214 -19.97 0.72 -5.08
C THR A 214 -20.64 -0.54 -4.54
N VAL A 215 -21.84 -0.41 -3.96
CA VAL A 215 -22.63 -1.54 -3.43
C VAL A 215 -22.90 -2.54 -4.54
N LYS A 216 -23.43 -2.09 -5.68
CA LYS A 216 -23.68 -2.94 -6.86
C LYS A 216 -22.42 -3.65 -7.32
N TRP A 217 -21.30 -2.95 -7.41
CA TRP A 217 -20.02 -3.53 -7.81
C TRP A 217 -19.54 -4.62 -6.86
N VAL A 218 -19.61 -4.40 -5.55
CA VAL A 218 -19.24 -5.40 -4.54
C VAL A 218 -20.17 -6.61 -4.59
N LEU A 219 -21.48 -6.41 -4.77
CA LEU A 219 -22.45 -7.49 -4.90
C LEU A 219 -22.18 -8.34 -6.16
N CYS A 220 -22.00 -7.72 -7.31
CA CYS A 220 -21.67 -8.42 -8.55
C CYS A 220 -20.35 -9.20 -8.43
N PHE A 221 -19.33 -8.63 -7.78
CA PHE A 221 -18.09 -9.32 -7.48
C PHE A 221 -18.33 -10.54 -6.59
N LYS A 222 -19.07 -10.37 -5.49
CA LYS A 222 -19.38 -11.46 -4.55
C LYS A 222 -20.13 -12.60 -5.24
N LEU A 223 -21.07 -12.29 -6.14
CA LEU A 223 -21.81 -13.29 -6.93
C LEU A 223 -20.92 -13.97 -7.98
N SER A 224 -20.04 -13.23 -8.64
CA SER A 224 -19.23 -13.75 -9.77
C SER A 224 -18.02 -14.57 -9.33
N PHE A 225 -17.58 -14.42 -8.08
CA PHE A 225 -16.35 -15.03 -7.55
C PHE A 225 -16.57 -15.75 -6.22
N GLN A 226 -17.79 -16.28 -6.00
CA GLN A 226 -18.10 -17.12 -4.84
C GLN A 226 -17.10 -18.28 -4.72
N GLY A 227 -16.71 -18.62 -3.47
CA GLY A 227 -15.81 -19.73 -3.18
C GLY A 227 -14.32 -19.38 -3.12
N ARG A 228 -13.91 -18.15 -3.46
CA ARG A 228 -12.55 -17.67 -3.14
C ARG A 228 -12.49 -17.26 -1.65
N GLU A 229 -11.45 -17.64 -0.92
CA GLU A 229 -11.33 -17.27 0.51
C GLU A 229 -10.96 -15.80 0.71
N VAL A 230 -10.19 -15.24 -0.22
CA VAL A 230 -9.54 -13.94 -0.07
C VAL A 230 -10.03 -12.98 -1.15
N ILE A 231 -10.45 -11.78 -0.75
CA ILE A 231 -10.87 -10.72 -1.69
C ILE A 231 -9.62 -10.08 -2.34
N ALA A 232 -8.48 -10.11 -1.64
CA ALA A 232 -7.27 -9.38 -1.99
C ALA A 232 -5.99 -10.09 -1.54
N THR A 233 -5.05 -10.38 -2.45
CA THR A 233 -3.74 -10.94 -2.09
C THR A 233 -2.64 -9.88 -2.17
N ASP A 234 -1.56 -10.00 -1.40
CA ASP A 234 -0.38 -9.10 -1.45
C ASP A 234 0.22 -8.94 -2.86
N CYS A 235 0.03 -9.92 -3.74
CA CYS A 235 0.37 -9.83 -5.18
C CYS A 235 -0.38 -8.71 -5.93
N LEU A 236 -1.36 -8.03 -5.33
CA LEU A 236 -2.08 -6.90 -5.93
C LEU A 236 -1.14 -5.78 -6.36
N LEU A 237 -0.20 -5.39 -5.50
CA LEU A 237 0.74 -4.30 -5.80
C LEU A 237 1.66 -4.68 -6.97
N SER A 238 2.11 -5.94 -7.01
CA SER A 238 2.90 -6.50 -8.10
C SER A 238 2.08 -6.70 -9.38
N ALA A 239 0.79 -7.01 -9.30
CA ALA A 239 -0.10 -7.15 -10.45
C ALA A 239 -0.53 -5.79 -11.01
N MET A 240 -0.63 -4.76 -10.16
CA MET A 240 -0.83 -3.40 -10.62
C MET A 240 0.45 -2.83 -11.24
N ALA A 241 1.65 -3.28 -10.88
CA ALA A 241 2.89 -2.76 -11.44
C ALA A 241 3.00 -2.89 -12.98
N PRO A 242 2.62 -4.00 -13.64
CA PRO A 242 2.51 -4.08 -15.10
C PRO A 242 1.40 -3.22 -15.69
N CYS A 243 0.22 -3.14 -15.05
CA CYS A 243 -0.83 -2.21 -15.47
C CYS A 243 -0.32 -0.76 -15.39
N TYR A 244 0.47 -0.44 -14.36
CA TYR A 244 1.13 0.85 -14.18
C TYR A 244 2.27 1.08 -15.16
N ALA A 245 3.15 0.11 -15.40
CA ALA A 245 4.27 0.24 -16.34
C ALA A 245 3.77 0.34 -17.79
N GLY A 246 2.77 -0.47 -18.14
CA GLY A 246 2.06 -0.38 -19.40
C GLY A 246 1.33 0.94 -19.55
N SER A 247 0.70 1.45 -18.48
CA SER A 247 0.10 2.78 -18.45
C SER A 247 1.15 3.89 -18.55
N ARG A 248 2.33 3.73 -17.95
CA ARG A 248 3.42 4.72 -17.97
C ARG A 248 3.94 4.90 -19.39
N ASN A 249 4.15 3.79 -20.11
CA ASN A 249 4.60 3.81 -21.50
C ASN A 249 3.50 4.26 -22.48
N ARG A 250 2.21 3.89 -22.25
CA ARG A 250 1.11 4.24 -23.17
C ARG A 250 0.47 5.61 -22.92
N PHE A 251 0.49 6.10 -21.69
CA PHE A 251 -0.10 7.40 -21.35
C PHE A 251 0.87 8.56 -21.46
N ASN A 252 2.08 8.30 -21.98
CA ASN A 252 3.17 9.27 -22.10
C ASN A 252 3.33 10.13 -20.83
N CYS A 253 3.00 9.52 -19.69
CA CYS A 253 3.10 10.15 -18.40
C CYS A 253 4.60 10.20 -18.13
N SER A 254 5.18 11.37 -18.40
CA SER A 254 6.60 11.68 -18.13
C SER A 254 7.04 11.11 -16.79
N ASP A 255 8.36 10.96 -16.58
CA ASP A 255 8.99 10.47 -15.34
C ASP A 255 8.55 11.18 -14.03
N ARG A 256 7.67 12.17 -14.13
CA ARG A 256 7.06 12.96 -13.07
C ARG A 256 5.86 12.28 -12.39
N TRP A 257 5.28 11.21 -12.94
CA TRP A 257 4.20 10.50 -12.25
C TRP A 257 4.75 9.62 -11.13
N THR A 258 4.40 9.98 -9.89
CA THR A 258 4.78 9.21 -8.70
C THR A 258 4.01 7.88 -8.67
N PRO A 259 4.63 6.78 -8.25
CA PRO A 259 3.98 5.48 -8.21
C PRO A 259 2.72 5.54 -7.35
N LEU A 260 1.60 5.12 -7.92
CA LEU A 260 0.34 5.02 -7.21
C LEU A 260 0.39 3.86 -6.22
N SER A 261 -0.28 4.06 -5.09
CA SER A 261 -0.43 3.05 -4.04
C SER A 261 -1.88 3.02 -3.56
N THR A 262 -2.26 2.07 -2.71
CA THR A 262 -3.59 2.12 -2.07
C THR A 262 -3.79 3.38 -1.22
N HIS A 263 -2.72 3.99 -0.71
CA HIS A 263 -2.78 5.32 -0.11
C HIS A 263 -3.18 6.39 -1.12
N SER A 264 -2.76 6.29 -2.38
CA SER A 264 -3.22 7.18 -3.46
C SER A 264 -4.74 7.13 -3.65
N PHE A 265 -5.33 5.94 -3.60
CA PHE A 265 -6.78 5.76 -3.73
C PHE A 265 -7.55 6.20 -2.50
N ARG A 266 -7.07 5.88 -1.30
CA ARG A 266 -7.64 6.44 -0.07
C ARG A 266 -7.61 7.98 -0.06
N ARG A 267 -6.55 8.57 -0.62
CA ARG A 267 -6.41 10.02 -0.77
C ARG A 267 -7.37 10.59 -1.79
N SER A 268 -7.47 9.93 -2.93
CA SER A 268 -8.44 10.23 -3.98
C SER A 268 -9.86 10.29 -3.41
N GLY A 269 -10.31 9.21 -2.77
CA GLY A 269 -11.66 9.13 -2.21
C GLY A 269 -11.95 10.22 -1.17
N ALA A 270 -10.99 10.54 -0.30
CA ALA A 270 -11.17 11.58 0.70
C ALA A 270 -11.30 12.98 0.07
N SER A 271 -10.48 13.27 -0.93
CA SER A 271 -10.56 14.51 -1.70
C SER A 271 -11.85 14.59 -2.50
N GLU A 272 -12.32 13.47 -3.05
CA GLU A 272 -13.57 13.41 -3.81
C GLU A 272 -14.80 13.61 -2.90
N PHE A 273 -14.82 13.04 -1.70
CA PHE A 273 -15.90 13.33 -0.75
C PHE A 273 -15.96 14.81 -0.37
N LEU A 274 -14.81 15.47 -0.20
CA LEU A 274 -14.79 16.91 0.05
C LEU A 274 -15.39 17.68 -1.14
N ARG A 275 -15.06 17.29 -2.38
CA ARG A 275 -15.62 17.89 -3.61
C ARG A 275 -17.12 17.67 -3.75
N MET A 276 -17.62 16.53 -3.28
CA MET A 276 -19.05 16.23 -3.21
C MET A 276 -19.78 17.00 -2.09
N GLY A 277 -19.07 17.86 -1.35
CA GLY A 277 -19.65 18.67 -0.28
C GLY A 277 -19.79 17.96 1.07
N MET A 278 -19.17 16.79 1.24
CA MET A 278 -19.17 16.11 2.54
C MET A 278 -18.41 16.96 3.57
N PRO A 279 -19.00 17.25 4.75
CA PRO A 279 -18.32 17.97 5.81
C PRO A 279 -17.01 17.29 6.23
N LEU A 280 -15.98 18.08 6.54
CA LEU A 280 -14.67 17.54 6.94
C LEU A 280 -14.77 16.64 8.18
N ALA A 281 -15.66 16.96 9.13
CA ALA A 281 -15.93 16.13 10.31
C ALA A 281 -16.42 14.73 9.94
N ASP A 282 -17.28 14.63 8.93
CA ASP A 282 -17.80 13.34 8.45
C ASP A 282 -16.72 12.56 7.71
N ILE A 283 -15.91 13.23 6.88
CA ILE A 283 -14.75 12.60 6.21
C ILE A 283 -13.75 12.09 7.26
N LEU A 284 -13.52 12.85 8.34
CA LEU A 284 -12.64 12.48 9.45
C LEU A 284 -13.10 11.21 10.15
N SER A 285 -14.39 11.19 10.51
CA SER A 285 -15.05 10.04 11.12
C SER A 285 -15.00 8.83 10.19
N TYR A 286 -15.44 9.01 8.93
CA TYR A 286 -15.53 7.96 7.93
C TYR A 286 -14.17 7.34 7.60
N GLY A 287 -13.13 8.17 7.44
CA GLY A 287 -11.77 7.69 7.20
C GLY A 287 -11.01 7.33 8.47
N ARG A 288 -11.59 7.51 9.66
CA ARG A 288 -10.99 7.04 10.93
C ARG A 288 -9.64 7.70 11.17
N TRP A 289 -9.59 9.02 10.98
CA TRP A 289 -8.42 9.85 11.29
C TRP A 289 -8.46 10.28 12.75
N LEU A 290 -7.34 10.06 13.47
CA LEU A 290 -7.21 10.47 14.87
C LEU A 290 -6.97 11.96 15.06
N SER A 291 -6.50 12.65 14.01
CA SER A 291 -6.17 14.07 14.08
C SER A 291 -6.69 14.80 12.84
N GLU A 292 -7.34 15.93 13.06
CA GLU A 292 -7.82 16.79 12.00
C GLU A 292 -6.68 17.30 11.10
N ARG A 293 -5.55 17.70 11.71
CA ARG A 293 -4.37 18.18 10.99
C ARG A 293 -3.91 17.18 9.93
N ALA A 294 -3.74 15.90 10.31
CA ALA A 294 -3.30 14.87 9.37
C ALA A 294 -4.29 14.68 8.22
N ALA A 295 -5.60 14.75 8.47
CA ALA A 295 -6.59 14.62 7.41
C ALA A 295 -6.62 15.84 6.49
N ARG A 296 -6.53 17.06 7.02
CA ARG A 296 -6.45 18.29 6.21
C ARG A 296 -5.24 18.26 5.28
N ASP A 297 -4.07 17.87 5.80
CA ASP A 297 -2.86 17.70 4.98
C ASP A 297 -3.03 16.63 3.91
N TYR A 298 -3.74 15.56 4.25
CA TYR A 298 -4.07 14.48 3.31
C TYR A 298 -4.96 14.99 2.17
N ILE A 299 -6.08 15.63 2.51
CA ILE A 299 -7.14 16.03 1.58
C ILE A 299 -6.70 17.21 0.70
N ARG A 300 -6.15 18.28 1.28
CA ARG A 300 -5.80 19.51 0.53
C ARG A 300 -4.80 19.24 -0.58
N LYS A 301 -3.70 18.54 -0.28
CA LYS A 301 -2.72 18.24 -1.32
C LYS A 301 -3.20 17.13 -2.27
N GLY A 302 -4.16 16.29 -1.83
CA GLY A 302 -4.82 15.32 -2.70
C GLY A 302 -5.66 16.02 -3.78
N ASP A 303 -6.42 17.02 -3.38
CA ASP A 303 -7.26 17.81 -4.30
C ASP A 303 -6.41 18.52 -5.37
N VAL A 304 -5.33 19.20 -4.93
CA VAL A 304 -4.33 19.80 -5.83
C VAL A 304 -3.69 18.76 -6.74
N ALA A 305 -3.37 17.57 -6.22
CA ALA A 305 -2.78 16.50 -7.01
C ALA A 305 -3.73 15.99 -8.10
N ILE A 306 -5.03 15.85 -7.82
CA ILE A 306 -6.02 15.44 -8.83
C ILE A 306 -6.16 16.53 -9.91
N ILE A 307 -6.24 17.80 -9.54
CA ILE A 307 -6.32 18.91 -10.51
C ILE A 307 -5.08 18.90 -11.42
N ARG A 308 -3.89 18.81 -10.83
CA ARG A 308 -2.62 18.74 -11.59
C ARG A 308 -2.59 17.50 -12.48
N ALA A 309 -3.01 16.35 -11.97
CA ALA A 309 -3.07 15.12 -12.75
C ALA A 309 -3.94 15.33 -13.98
N ARG A 310 -5.17 15.86 -13.83
CA ARG A 310 -6.07 16.15 -14.95
C ARG A 310 -5.49 17.13 -15.97
N LEU A 311 -4.84 18.21 -15.50
CA LEU A 311 -4.19 19.20 -16.38
C LEU A 311 -2.99 18.64 -17.15
N LEU A 312 -2.36 17.57 -16.63
CA LEU A 312 -1.24 16.89 -17.28
C LEU A 312 -1.70 15.77 -18.22
N LEU A 313 -2.97 15.39 -18.22
CA LEU A 313 -3.50 14.37 -19.15
C LEU A 313 -3.64 14.99 -20.53
N ALA A 314 -3.13 14.29 -21.55
CA ALA A 314 -3.41 14.64 -22.94
C ALA A 314 -4.92 14.55 -23.22
N PRO A 315 -5.51 15.42 -24.05
CA PRO A 315 -6.95 15.39 -24.35
C PRO A 315 -7.45 14.03 -24.83
N GLU A 316 -6.65 13.31 -25.64
CA GLU A 316 -6.97 11.98 -26.18
C GLU A 316 -7.07 10.93 -25.07
N LEU A 317 -6.23 11.09 -24.04
CA LEU A 317 -6.24 10.22 -22.86
C LEU A 317 -7.47 10.49 -21.99
N GLN A 318 -7.88 11.75 -21.85
CA GLN A 318 -9.11 12.07 -21.14
C GLN A 318 -10.33 11.40 -21.80
N VAL A 319 -10.46 11.50 -23.13
CA VAL A 319 -11.52 10.79 -23.87
C VAL A 319 -11.47 9.28 -23.65
N THR A 320 -10.27 8.71 -23.62
CA THR A 320 -10.08 7.28 -23.34
C THR A 320 -10.55 6.93 -21.93
N LEU A 321 -10.14 7.70 -20.91
CA LEU A 321 -10.57 7.50 -19.52
C LEU A 321 -12.09 7.63 -19.36
N ASP A 322 -12.71 8.58 -20.06
CA ASP A 322 -14.17 8.76 -20.02
C ASP A 322 -14.89 7.53 -20.60
N LYS A 323 -14.38 6.95 -21.69
CA LYS A 323 -14.88 5.66 -22.23
C LYS A 323 -14.74 4.52 -21.23
N TRP A 324 -13.60 4.42 -20.56
CA TRP A 324 -13.39 3.41 -19.51
C TRP A 324 -14.33 3.60 -18.31
N CYS A 325 -14.60 4.85 -17.93
CA CYS A 325 -15.57 5.17 -16.88
C CYS A 325 -17.00 4.79 -17.28
N ALA A 326 -17.39 5.06 -18.53
CA ALA A 326 -18.68 4.64 -19.06
C ALA A 326 -18.80 3.10 -19.07
N LEU A 327 -17.75 2.41 -19.50
CA LEU A 327 -17.69 0.95 -19.48
C LEU A 327 -17.83 0.39 -18.06
N ALA A 328 -17.31 1.07 -17.04
CA ALA A 328 -17.45 0.65 -15.65
C ALA A 328 -18.93 0.51 -15.20
N GLN A 329 -19.86 1.24 -15.81
CA GLN A 329 -21.28 1.13 -15.46
C GLN A 329 -21.92 -0.17 -15.97
N VAL A 330 -21.37 -0.74 -17.04
CA VAL A 330 -21.89 -1.93 -17.71
C VAL A 330 -20.94 -3.12 -17.67
N ALA A 331 -19.74 -2.97 -17.08
CA ALA A 331 -18.67 -3.95 -17.14
C ALA A 331 -19.12 -5.37 -16.76
N TRP A 332 -19.91 -5.51 -15.69
CA TRP A 332 -20.47 -6.80 -15.26
C TRP A 332 -21.37 -7.50 -16.27
N LYS A 333 -22.01 -6.76 -17.18
CA LYS A 333 -22.81 -7.35 -18.28
C LYS A 333 -21.91 -7.91 -19.38
N VAL A 334 -20.73 -7.32 -19.58
CA VAL A 334 -19.80 -7.68 -20.66
C VAL A 334 -18.86 -8.82 -20.25
N VAL A 335 -18.54 -8.93 -18.94
CA VAL A 335 -17.62 -9.94 -18.40
C VAL A 335 -17.91 -11.38 -18.81
N PRO A 336 -19.16 -11.88 -18.76
CA PRO A 336 -19.44 -13.26 -19.15
C PRO A 336 -19.03 -13.55 -20.60
N GLY A 337 -19.31 -12.63 -21.52
CA GLY A 337 -18.92 -12.77 -22.93
C GLY A 337 -17.40 -12.69 -23.13
N LEU A 338 -16.72 -11.86 -22.35
CA LEU A 338 -15.26 -11.73 -22.41
C LEU A 338 -14.52 -12.91 -21.80
N LYS A 339 -15.03 -13.50 -20.70
CA LYS A 339 -14.45 -14.72 -20.14
C LYS A 339 -14.44 -15.87 -21.15
N ALA A 340 -15.46 -15.96 -22.00
CA ALA A 340 -15.52 -16.93 -23.08
C ALA A 340 -14.51 -16.64 -24.21
N ALA A 341 -14.18 -15.37 -24.45
CA ALA A 341 -13.27 -14.96 -25.53
C ALA A 341 -11.78 -14.89 -25.12
N LEU A 342 -11.48 -14.57 -23.85
CA LEU A 342 -10.12 -14.28 -23.35
C LEU A 342 -9.53 -15.46 -22.53
N VAL A 343 -9.63 -16.68 -23.06
CA VAL A 343 -9.00 -17.86 -22.42
C VAL A 343 -7.47 -17.70 -22.43
N ASP A 344 -6.87 -17.70 -21.25
CA ASP A 344 -5.41 -17.82 -21.00
C ASP A 344 -4.47 -16.84 -21.72
N VAL A 345 -4.71 -15.52 -21.63
CA VAL A 345 -3.68 -14.55 -22.05
C VAL A 345 -2.63 -14.37 -20.94
N PRO A 346 -1.35 -14.74 -21.14
CA PRO A 346 -0.32 -14.55 -20.13
C PRO A 346 -0.03 -13.07 -19.87
N ILE A 347 0.10 -12.67 -18.59
CA ILE A 347 0.27 -11.26 -18.17
C ILE A 347 1.44 -10.55 -18.84
N HIS A 348 2.53 -11.25 -19.11
CA HIS A 348 3.69 -10.66 -19.77
C HIS A 348 3.47 -10.38 -21.27
N ARG A 349 2.39 -10.93 -21.88
CA ARG A 349 2.00 -10.69 -23.28
C ARG A 349 0.80 -9.74 -23.42
N LEU A 350 0.23 -9.29 -22.29
CA LEU A 350 -1.00 -8.49 -22.24
C LEU A 350 -0.85 -7.04 -22.73
N THR A 351 0.36 -6.58 -23.07
CA THR A 351 0.58 -5.15 -23.32
C THR A 351 0.13 -4.68 -24.71
N GLU A 352 0.38 -5.41 -25.80
CA GLU A 352 0.11 -4.90 -27.15
C GLU A 352 -1.14 -5.52 -27.79
N GLN A 353 -1.21 -6.85 -27.89
CA GLN A 353 -2.32 -7.53 -28.57
C GLN A 353 -3.67 -7.33 -27.88
N VAL A 354 -3.72 -7.37 -26.55
CA VAL A 354 -4.97 -7.09 -25.83
C VAL A 354 -5.31 -5.61 -25.90
N SER A 355 -4.34 -4.70 -26.01
CA SER A 355 -4.67 -3.29 -26.29
C SER A 355 -5.38 -3.14 -27.63
N GLN A 356 -4.94 -3.85 -28.67
CA GLN A 356 -5.54 -3.81 -30.01
C GLN A 356 -6.90 -4.52 -30.05
N GLN A 357 -7.00 -5.75 -29.54
CA GLN A 357 -8.28 -6.46 -29.46
C GLN A 357 -9.29 -5.71 -28.59
N PHE A 358 -8.82 -5.08 -27.53
CA PHE A 358 -9.67 -4.28 -26.66
C PHE A 358 -10.07 -2.95 -27.31
N GLN A 359 -9.18 -2.28 -28.05
CA GLN A 359 -9.56 -1.12 -28.86
C GLN A 359 -10.63 -1.47 -29.88
N ILE A 360 -10.54 -2.64 -30.53
CA ILE A 360 -11.56 -3.15 -31.46
C ILE A 360 -12.88 -3.39 -30.71
N LEU A 361 -12.82 -4.01 -29.53
CA LEU A 361 -14.01 -4.33 -28.76
C LEU A 361 -14.69 -3.06 -28.20
N VAL A 362 -13.90 -2.06 -27.80
CA VAL A 362 -14.38 -0.74 -27.36
C VAL A 362 -14.85 0.12 -28.53
N SER A 363 -14.28 0.00 -29.73
CA SER A 363 -14.79 0.72 -30.90
C SER A 363 -16.11 0.16 -31.43
N ASN A 364 -16.42 -1.09 -31.08
CA ASN A 364 -17.66 -1.77 -31.46
C ASN A 364 -18.77 -1.64 -30.40
N LEU A 365 -18.47 -1.04 -29.25
CA LEU A 365 -19.41 -0.70 -28.17
C LEU A 365 -19.68 0.80 -28.19
#